data_AF-A0A1B8J786-F1
#
_entry.id   AF-A0A1B8J786-F1
#
_cell.length_a   1.000
_cell.length_b   1.000
_cell.length_c   1.000
_cell.angle_alpha   90.00
_cell.angle_beta   90.00
_cell.angle_gamma   90.00
#
_symmetry.space_group_name_H-M   'P 1'
#
loop_
_entity.id
_entity.type
_entity.pdbx_description
1 polymer ?
#
loop_
_entity_poly.entity_id
_entity_poly.type
_entity_poly.pdbx_seq_one_letter_code
_entity_poly.pdbx_strand_id
1 'polypeptide(L)'
;MAKKRFYRLRSIERVLGKGELEKQEIYFASPSELNDPMEGFRNIVFKGDEIVWQNFFKYYLVCLEKTFFVCEVFRNTNNFNVEDYISINPRDNHFMMPNIHHDEIYKEFIKKCGGFIKKLAKRAANIGMEELKTYFNKIHLIALQIIHSKYEKLGYINYIEKADSRMPSINMDTKIIDVMEEKIITYGGYYKKIIHISCHIDDAIKWYTKLSTIELVSNPKYNNSSFLFFDFVNFYLKSIEKFIYPECYIASFMEECHNSSVWGHYAKGHSGICLIFEVDEKIELEKVNKSNTSSNERCLEFKEVIYNDDFEEIDFFNMLWGMSDASLYRFYSDENGNLSPIGKTIYAKYR
;
A
#
# COMPACT_ATOMS: atom_id res chain seq x y z
N MET A 1 10.96 -39.79 -13.05
CA MET A 1 10.45 -39.40 -11.72
C MET A 1 8.99 -39.82 -11.64
N ALA A 2 8.43 -40.04 -10.44
CA ALA A 2 7.02 -40.41 -10.33
C ALA A 2 6.16 -39.16 -10.54
N LYS A 3 5.24 -39.20 -11.51
CA LYS A 3 4.29 -38.11 -11.74
C LYS A 3 3.37 -37.96 -10.52
N LYS A 4 3.17 -36.72 -10.08
CA LYS A 4 2.23 -36.35 -9.01
C LYS A 4 0.91 -35.89 -9.63
N ARG A 5 -0.17 -36.06 -8.88
CA ARG A 5 -1.49 -35.55 -9.24
C ARG A 5 -1.79 -34.29 -8.47
N PHE A 6 -2.18 -33.25 -9.20
CA PHE A 6 -2.70 -32.02 -8.63
C PHE A 6 -4.11 -31.78 -9.13
N TYR A 7 -4.93 -31.23 -8.24
CA TYR A 7 -6.35 -31.04 -8.45
C TYR A 7 -6.67 -29.55 -8.50
N ARG A 8 -7.49 -29.14 -9.46
CA ARG A 8 -7.91 -27.73 -9.59
C ARG A 8 -9.41 -27.64 -9.77
N LEU A 9 -10.08 -27.07 -8.78
CA LEU A 9 -11.52 -26.82 -8.87
C LEU A 9 -11.80 -25.59 -9.72
N ARG A 10 -12.76 -25.69 -10.64
CA ARG A 10 -13.20 -24.59 -11.51
C ARG A 10 -14.71 -24.58 -11.65
N SER A 11 -15.28 -23.40 -11.84
CA SER A 11 -16.68 -23.29 -12.27
C SER A 11 -16.82 -23.63 -13.76
N ILE A 12 -17.98 -24.16 -14.15
CA ILE A 12 -18.29 -24.49 -15.55
C ILE A 12 -18.11 -23.26 -16.47
N GLU A 13 -18.48 -22.08 -15.96
CA GLU A 13 -18.32 -20.81 -16.70
C GLU A 13 -16.86 -20.52 -17.07
N ARG A 14 -15.91 -20.79 -16.18
CA ARG A 14 -14.48 -20.58 -16.49
C ARG A 14 -13.97 -21.62 -17.49
N VAL A 15 -14.39 -22.86 -17.32
CA VAL A 15 -13.91 -24.00 -18.14
C VAL A 15 -14.46 -23.94 -19.57
N LEU A 16 -15.77 -23.78 -19.71
CA LEU A 16 -16.48 -23.84 -20.99
C LEU A 16 -16.84 -22.45 -21.52
N GLY A 17 -17.31 -21.53 -20.67
CA GLY A 17 -17.74 -20.19 -21.09
C GLY A 17 -16.55 -19.30 -21.51
N LYS A 18 -15.46 -19.31 -20.72
CA LYS A 18 -14.21 -18.59 -21.04
C LYS A 18 -13.22 -19.40 -21.87
N GLY A 19 -13.49 -20.69 -22.04
CA GLY A 19 -12.72 -21.60 -22.90
C GLY A 19 -11.37 -22.06 -22.33
N GLU A 20 -11.19 -22.10 -21.00
CA GLU A 20 -9.91 -22.57 -20.40
C GLU A 20 -9.54 -23.99 -20.85
N LEU A 21 -10.54 -24.89 -20.96
CA LEU A 21 -10.28 -26.27 -21.38
C LEU A 21 -9.98 -26.35 -22.87
N GLU A 22 -10.75 -25.64 -23.70
CA GLU A 22 -10.54 -25.64 -25.16
C GLU A 22 -9.19 -25.05 -25.53
N LYS A 23 -8.79 -23.94 -24.89
CA LYS A 23 -7.52 -23.26 -25.14
C LYS A 23 -6.33 -23.89 -24.42
N GLN A 24 -6.55 -24.89 -23.57
CA GLN A 24 -5.53 -25.50 -22.72
C GLN A 24 -4.81 -24.45 -21.84
N GLU A 25 -5.56 -23.49 -21.31
CA GLU A 25 -5.02 -22.36 -20.56
C GLU A 25 -5.22 -22.53 -19.04
N ILE A 26 -4.21 -22.10 -18.29
CA ILE A 26 -4.27 -22.02 -16.84
C ILE A 26 -4.41 -20.55 -16.46
N TYR A 27 -5.61 -20.17 -16.01
CA TYR A 27 -5.85 -18.82 -15.53
C TYR A 27 -5.09 -18.55 -14.23
N PHE A 28 -4.36 -17.43 -14.14
CA PHE A 28 -3.75 -16.97 -12.91
C PHE A 28 -4.61 -15.83 -12.32
N ALA A 29 -5.12 -16.03 -11.11
CA ALA A 29 -5.98 -15.08 -10.42
C ALA A 29 -5.16 -13.91 -9.87
N SER A 30 -5.70 -12.70 -10.00
CA SER A 30 -5.15 -11.52 -9.32
C SER A 30 -5.35 -11.62 -7.80
N PRO A 31 -4.60 -10.86 -6.98
CA PRO A 31 -4.73 -10.92 -5.53
C PRO A 31 -6.16 -10.59 -5.04
N SER A 32 -6.89 -9.74 -5.77
CA SER A 32 -8.29 -9.39 -5.48
C SER A 32 -9.30 -10.51 -5.78
N GLU A 33 -8.90 -11.54 -6.51
CA GLU A 33 -9.75 -12.68 -6.88
C GLU A 33 -9.47 -13.92 -6.04
N LEU A 34 -8.47 -13.85 -5.17
CA LEU A 34 -8.15 -14.91 -4.21
C LEU A 34 -9.26 -14.95 -3.16
N ASN A 35 -9.70 -16.16 -2.88
CA ASN A 35 -10.82 -16.45 -1.99
C ASN A 35 -10.36 -17.05 -0.65
N ASP A 36 -9.08 -17.37 -0.51
CA ASP A 36 -8.45 -17.69 0.75
C ASP A 36 -7.88 -16.40 1.38
N PRO A 37 -8.31 -16.03 2.61
CA PRO A 37 -7.86 -14.80 3.26
C PRO A 37 -6.36 -14.78 3.61
N MET A 38 -5.70 -15.94 3.67
CA MET A 38 -4.26 -16.04 3.89
C MET A 38 -3.48 -15.95 2.57
N GLU A 39 -4.12 -16.22 1.44
CA GLU A 39 -3.50 -16.15 0.13
C GLU A 39 -3.27 -14.68 -0.26
N GLY A 40 -2.01 -14.27 -0.22
CA GLY A 40 -1.62 -12.88 -0.46
C GLY A 40 -1.48 -12.01 0.79
N PHE A 41 -1.72 -12.56 1.99
CA PHE A 41 -1.38 -11.87 3.24
C PHE A 41 0.13 -11.58 3.31
N ARG A 42 0.49 -10.38 3.75
CA ARG A 42 1.87 -9.91 3.88
C ARG A 42 2.06 -9.24 5.21
N ASN A 43 2.93 -9.79 6.05
CA ASN A 43 3.32 -9.17 7.31
C ASN A 43 4.37 -8.07 7.05
N ILE A 44 3.91 -6.91 6.59
CA ILE A 44 4.79 -5.79 6.23
C ILE A 44 5.19 -5.01 7.48
N VAL A 45 6.50 -4.81 7.63
CA VAL A 45 7.09 -3.97 8.68
C VAL A 45 7.97 -2.88 8.07
N PHE A 46 8.20 -1.82 8.83
CA PHE A 46 8.98 -0.66 8.41
C PHE A 46 10.18 -0.48 9.32
N LYS A 47 11.38 -0.77 8.80
CA LYS A 47 12.64 -0.63 9.53
C LYS A 47 13.63 0.21 8.72
N GLY A 48 13.67 1.50 9.01
CA GLY A 48 14.41 2.48 8.22
C GLY A 48 15.34 3.34 9.05
N ASP A 49 16.45 3.75 8.43
CA ASP A 49 17.28 4.85 8.93
C ASP A 49 16.65 6.22 8.59
N GLU A 50 17.28 7.30 9.05
CA GLU A 50 16.74 8.65 8.89
C GLU A 50 16.54 9.06 7.41
N ILE A 51 17.42 8.64 6.50
CA ILE A 51 17.34 9.02 5.08
C ILE A 51 16.08 8.42 4.45
N VAL A 52 15.86 7.12 4.61
CA VAL A 52 14.70 6.45 4.01
C VAL A 52 13.38 6.91 4.64
N TRP A 53 13.36 7.23 5.94
CA TRP A 53 12.17 7.79 6.57
C TRP A 53 11.85 9.20 6.07
N GLN A 54 12.86 10.06 5.97
CA GLN A 54 12.69 11.40 5.40
C GLN A 54 12.14 11.33 3.98
N ASN A 55 12.73 10.47 3.13
CA ASN A 55 12.27 10.29 1.77
C ASN A 55 10.87 9.67 1.70
N PHE A 56 10.52 8.72 2.58
CA PHE A 56 9.18 8.15 2.63
C PHE A 56 8.11 9.22 2.92
N PHE A 57 8.35 10.11 3.90
CA PHE A 57 7.45 11.23 4.16
C PHE A 57 7.49 12.30 3.05
N LYS A 58 8.63 12.49 2.38
CA LYS A 58 8.71 13.36 1.19
C LYS A 58 7.81 12.85 0.06
N TYR A 59 7.87 11.55 -0.25
CA TYR A 59 6.99 10.91 -1.23
C TYR A 59 5.51 11.02 -0.85
N TYR A 60 5.19 10.84 0.44
CA TYR A 60 3.85 11.08 0.94
C TYR A 60 3.36 12.51 0.68
N LEU A 61 4.21 13.52 0.96
CA LEU A 61 3.88 14.92 0.71
C LEU A 61 3.66 15.21 -0.77
N VAL A 62 4.47 14.65 -1.67
CA VAL A 62 4.27 14.81 -3.12
C VAL A 62 2.89 14.29 -3.52
N CYS A 63 2.52 13.10 -3.05
CA CYS A 63 1.22 12.49 -3.36
C CYS A 63 0.07 13.32 -2.78
N LEU A 64 0.21 13.80 -1.54
CA LEU A 64 -0.80 14.60 -0.86
C LEU A 64 -0.99 15.96 -1.53
N GLU A 65 0.10 16.64 -1.87
CA GLU A 65 0.08 17.94 -2.55
C GLU A 65 -0.59 17.85 -3.93
N LYS A 66 -0.31 16.80 -4.70
CA LYS A 66 -0.98 16.55 -5.98
C LYS A 66 -2.46 16.26 -5.81
N THR A 67 -2.82 15.43 -4.84
CA THR A 67 -4.22 15.13 -4.53
C THR A 67 -4.94 16.41 -4.12
N PHE A 68 -4.31 17.23 -3.28
CA PHE A 68 -4.84 18.53 -2.87
C PHE A 68 -5.07 19.44 -4.07
N PHE A 69 -4.07 19.58 -4.96
CA PHE A 69 -4.20 20.36 -6.19
C PHE A 69 -5.36 19.88 -7.06
N VAL A 70 -5.48 18.56 -7.29
CA VAL A 70 -6.56 17.97 -8.07
C VAL A 70 -7.92 18.29 -7.44
N CYS A 71 -8.06 18.14 -6.11
CA CYS A 71 -9.30 18.48 -5.41
C CYS A 71 -9.67 19.97 -5.56
N GLU A 72 -8.70 20.88 -5.51
CA GLU A 72 -8.97 22.31 -5.68
C GLU A 72 -9.32 22.68 -7.13
N VAL A 73 -8.65 22.09 -8.13
CA VAL A 73 -8.96 22.31 -9.56
C VAL A 73 -10.39 21.87 -9.89
N PHE A 74 -10.82 20.71 -9.39
CA PHE A 74 -12.14 20.15 -9.67
C PHE A 74 -13.18 20.43 -8.58
N ARG A 75 -12.91 21.38 -7.67
CA ARG A 75 -13.75 21.67 -6.50
C ARG A 75 -15.21 21.98 -6.82
N ASN A 76 -15.47 22.60 -7.98
CA ASN A 76 -16.82 22.98 -8.43
C ASN A 76 -17.41 21.99 -9.46
N THR A 77 -16.75 20.87 -9.72
CA THR A 77 -17.19 19.89 -10.71
C THR A 77 -18.09 18.85 -10.05
N ASN A 78 -19.34 18.78 -10.50
CA ASN A 78 -20.27 17.73 -10.06
C ASN A 78 -19.80 16.36 -10.58
N ASN A 79 -19.99 15.31 -9.77
CA ASN A 79 -19.60 13.92 -10.08
C ASN A 79 -18.08 13.70 -10.24
N PHE A 80 -17.25 14.60 -9.69
CA PHE A 80 -15.81 14.35 -9.59
C PHE A 80 -15.51 13.46 -8.37
N ASN A 81 -14.88 12.31 -8.62
CA ASN A 81 -14.29 11.47 -7.59
C ASN A 81 -12.77 11.48 -7.76
N VAL A 82 -12.07 12.07 -6.81
CA VAL A 82 -10.61 12.21 -6.84
C VAL A 82 -9.89 10.88 -7.01
N GLU A 83 -10.44 9.77 -6.49
CA GLU A 83 -9.87 8.43 -6.60
C GLU A 83 -9.69 7.97 -8.06
N ASP A 84 -10.53 8.46 -8.98
CA ASP A 84 -10.44 8.12 -10.40
C ASP A 84 -9.27 8.83 -11.12
N TYR A 85 -8.70 9.87 -10.50
CA TYR A 85 -7.68 10.75 -11.09
C TYR A 85 -6.34 10.69 -10.37
N ILE A 86 -6.27 10.05 -9.21
CA ILE A 86 -5.03 9.85 -8.47
C ILE A 86 -4.56 8.41 -8.62
N SER A 87 -3.29 8.23 -8.99
CA SER A 87 -2.67 6.92 -9.07
C SER A 87 -1.31 6.97 -8.40
N ILE A 88 -1.24 6.42 -7.18
CA ILE A 88 0.04 6.23 -6.49
C ILE A 88 0.67 4.96 -7.07
N ASN A 89 1.45 5.14 -8.14
CA ASN A 89 2.17 4.08 -8.81
C ASN A 89 3.69 4.35 -8.74
N PRO A 90 4.49 3.43 -8.18
CA PRO A 90 5.94 3.61 -8.06
C PRO A 90 6.68 3.71 -9.40
N ARG A 91 6.05 3.28 -10.50
CA ARG A 91 6.57 3.38 -11.86
C ARG A 91 6.12 4.64 -12.60
N ASP A 92 5.10 5.32 -12.09
CA ASP A 92 4.67 6.60 -12.65
C ASP A 92 5.55 7.72 -12.11
N ASN A 93 6.66 7.95 -12.80
CA ASN A 93 7.58 9.02 -12.45
C ASN A 93 6.89 10.40 -12.49
N HIS A 94 5.88 10.63 -13.35
CA HIS A 94 5.21 11.92 -13.43
C HIS A 94 4.36 12.17 -12.19
N PHE A 95 3.64 11.16 -11.68
CA PHE A 95 2.89 11.28 -10.43
C PHE A 95 3.82 11.39 -9.19
N MET A 96 5.06 10.93 -9.27
CA MET A 96 6.05 11.05 -8.19
C MET A 96 6.93 12.32 -8.25
N MET A 97 6.79 13.18 -9.27
CA MET A 97 7.57 14.42 -9.35
C MET A 97 7.04 15.52 -8.41
N PRO A 98 7.90 16.21 -7.65
CA PRO A 98 7.50 17.37 -6.86
C PRO A 98 6.88 18.49 -7.71
N ASN A 99 5.92 19.22 -7.16
CA ASN A 99 5.49 20.50 -7.74
C ASN A 99 6.58 21.57 -7.54
N ILE A 100 6.48 22.69 -8.27
CA ILE A 100 7.45 23.80 -8.24
C ILE A 100 7.71 24.32 -6.81
N HIS A 101 6.70 24.28 -5.94
CA HIS A 101 6.77 24.82 -4.57
C HIS A 101 6.99 23.76 -3.49
N HIS A 102 7.21 22.50 -3.90
CA HIS A 102 7.31 21.38 -3.00
C HIS A 102 8.47 21.50 -2.02
N ASP A 103 9.61 22.06 -2.44
CA ASP A 103 10.77 22.20 -1.56
C ASP A 103 10.49 23.10 -0.36
N GLU A 104 9.67 24.14 -0.52
CA GLU A 104 9.26 25.01 0.60
C GLU A 104 8.30 24.29 1.54
N ILE A 105 7.34 23.54 0.98
CA ILE A 105 6.41 22.70 1.74
C ILE A 105 7.19 21.65 2.56
N TYR A 106 8.16 20.99 1.93
CA TYR A 106 9.01 19.99 2.58
C TYR A 106 9.88 20.61 3.68
N LYS A 107 10.49 21.78 3.45
CA LYS A 107 11.26 22.50 4.48
C LYS A 107 10.41 22.85 5.69
N GLU A 108 9.20 23.38 5.48
CA GLU A 108 8.27 23.69 6.56
C GLU A 108 7.81 22.43 7.31
N PHE A 109 7.59 21.34 6.56
CA PHE A 109 7.25 20.04 7.13
C PHE A 109 8.37 19.48 8.01
N ILE A 110 9.61 19.48 7.55
CA ILE A 110 10.76 19.02 8.35
C ILE A 110 10.95 19.89 9.59
N LYS A 111 10.67 21.19 9.54
CA LYS A 111 10.70 22.06 10.73
C LYS A 111 9.70 21.60 11.81
N LYS A 112 8.52 21.11 11.40
CA LYS A 112 7.44 20.68 12.31
C LYS A 112 7.51 19.20 12.71
N CYS A 113 8.06 18.34 11.84
CA CYS A 113 8.01 16.88 11.95
C CYS A 113 9.41 16.23 12.06
N GLY A 114 10.49 16.95 11.80
CA GLY A 114 11.84 16.38 11.72
C GLY A 114 12.32 15.73 13.02
N GLY A 115 11.98 16.29 14.18
CA GLY A 115 12.28 15.68 15.48
C GLY A 115 11.56 14.33 15.67
N PHE A 116 10.32 14.22 15.20
CA PHE A 116 9.56 12.98 15.20
C PHE A 116 10.19 11.95 14.27
N ILE A 117 10.53 12.33 13.03
CA ILE A 117 11.18 11.45 12.04
C ILE A 117 12.51 10.90 12.58
N LYS A 118 13.31 11.75 13.25
CA LYS A 118 14.56 11.34 13.90
C LYS A 118 14.36 10.32 15.00
N LYS A 119 13.29 10.43 15.80
CA LYS A 119 12.95 9.42 16.81
C LYS A 119 12.41 8.14 16.16
N LEU A 120 11.59 8.26 15.13
CA LEU A 120 11.05 7.14 14.38
C LEU A 120 12.15 6.26 13.78
N ALA A 121 13.19 6.89 13.21
CA ALA A 121 14.38 6.20 12.69
C ALA A 121 15.22 5.48 13.76
N LYS A 122 14.98 5.75 15.05
CA LYS A 122 15.67 5.14 16.19
C LYS A 122 14.81 4.13 16.94
N ARG A 123 13.61 3.80 16.42
CA ARG A 123 12.71 2.81 17.02
C ARG A 123 13.45 1.49 17.23
N ALA A 124 13.29 0.91 18.43
CA ALA A 124 13.91 -0.37 18.74
C ALA A 124 13.13 -1.54 18.12
N ALA A 125 11.81 -1.45 18.12
CA ALA A 125 10.92 -2.44 17.53
C ALA A 125 10.56 -2.10 16.08
N ASN A 126 10.31 -3.15 15.29
CA ASN A 126 9.78 -3.02 13.94
C ASN A 126 8.38 -2.40 13.97
N ILE A 127 8.12 -1.46 13.08
CA ILE A 127 6.85 -0.74 13.00
C ILE A 127 5.93 -1.51 12.05
N GLY A 128 4.79 -1.97 12.54
CA GLY A 128 3.75 -2.60 11.71
C GLY A 128 2.85 -1.58 11.01
N MET A 129 2.04 -2.04 10.06
CA MET A 129 1.15 -1.18 9.27
C MET A 129 0.14 -0.37 10.12
N GLU A 130 -0.43 -0.96 11.16
CA GLU A 130 -1.38 -0.26 12.04
C GLU A 130 -0.72 0.87 12.84
N GLU A 131 0.47 0.60 13.40
CA GLU A 131 1.25 1.63 14.10
C GLU A 131 1.64 2.76 13.15
N LEU A 132 2.06 2.40 11.93
CA LEU A 132 2.39 3.36 10.88
C LEU A 132 1.19 4.24 10.53
N LYS A 133 0.01 3.65 10.38
CA LYS A 133 -1.24 4.37 10.11
C LYS A 133 -1.53 5.40 11.19
N THR A 134 -1.33 5.08 12.47
CA THR A 134 -1.48 6.04 13.57
C THR A 134 -0.52 7.23 13.40
N TYR A 135 0.73 7.01 12.99
CA TYR A 135 1.69 8.08 12.74
C TYR A 135 1.29 8.97 11.55
N PHE A 136 0.91 8.34 10.45
CA PHE A 136 0.48 9.07 9.25
C PHE A 136 -0.77 9.90 9.51
N ASN A 137 -1.74 9.41 10.28
CA ASN A 137 -2.93 10.16 10.63
C ASN A 137 -2.62 11.47 11.37
N LYS A 138 -1.63 11.47 12.26
CA LYS A 138 -1.21 12.66 13.00
C LYS A 138 -0.44 13.64 12.13
N ILE A 139 0.49 13.11 11.32
CA ILE A 139 1.28 13.90 10.37
C ILE A 139 0.41 14.51 9.27
N HIS A 140 -0.63 13.80 8.85
CA HIS A 140 -1.48 14.17 7.73
C HIS A 140 -2.14 15.54 7.93
N LEU A 141 -2.66 15.82 9.12
CA LEU A 141 -3.26 17.12 9.44
C LEU A 141 -2.25 18.26 9.37
N ILE A 142 -1.02 18.02 9.84
CA ILE A 142 0.08 19.00 9.78
C ILE A 142 0.48 19.23 8.32
N ALA A 143 0.62 18.16 7.54
CA ALA A 143 0.96 18.23 6.13
C ALA A 143 -0.11 19.01 5.33
N LEU A 144 -1.39 18.71 5.54
CA LEU A 144 -2.50 19.42 4.92
C LEU A 144 -2.50 20.91 5.28
N GLN A 145 -2.26 21.26 6.55
CA GLN A 145 -2.15 22.65 6.97
C GLN A 145 -1.02 23.40 6.24
N ILE A 146 0.16 22.78 6.13
CA ILE A 146 1.30 23.38 5.43
C ILE A 146 0.98 23.60 3.94
N ILE A 147 0.44 22.58 3.28
CA ILE A 147 0.06 22.66 1.86
C ILE A 147 -0.99 23.75 1.65
N HIS A 148 -2.06 23.76 2.46
CA HIS A 148 -3.10 24.78 2.39
C HIS A 148 -2.53 26.19 2.58
N SER A 149 -1.77 26.43 3.66
CA SER A 149 -1.15 27.74 3.92
C SER A 149 -0.21 28.19 2.82
N LYS A 150 0.51 27.27 2.15
CA LYS A 150 1.36 27.61 1.02
C LYS A 150 0.54 28.01 -0.20
N TYR A 151 -0.49 27.24 -0.54
CA TYR A 151 -1.37 27.51 -1.70
C TYR A 151 -2.16 28.81 -1.52
N GLU A 152 -2.58 29.11 -0.30
CA GLU A 152 -3.23 30.37 0.06
C GLU A 152 -2.30 31.56 -0.11
N LYS A 153 -1.06 31.49 0.40
CA LYS A 153 -0.04 32.55 0.21
C LYS A 153 0.29 32.81 -1.25
N LEU A 154 0.21 31.79 -2.10
CA LEU A 154 0.43 31.89 -3.55
C LEU A 154 -0.80 32.42 -4.31
N GLY A 155 -1.95 32.58 -3.62
CA GLY A 155 -3.20 33.02 -4.24
C GLY A 155 -3.91 31.94 -5.08
N TYR A 156 -3.55 30.67 -4.92
CA TYR A 156 -4.21 29.56 -5.63
C TYR A 156 -5.55 29.18 -5.03
N ILE A 157 -5.76 29.46 -3.75
CA ILE A 157 -7.03 29.26 -3.06
C ILE A 157 -7.45 30.55 -2.35
N ASN A 158 -8.74 30.81 -2.33
CA ASN A 158 -9.30 31.98 -1.64
C ASN A 158 -9.32 31.72 -0.12
N TYR A 159 -8.85 32.71 0.64
CA TYR A 159 -9.02 32.77 2.09
C TYR A 159 -10.49 32.59 2.45
N ILE A 160 -10.83 31.56 3.24
CA ILE A 160 -12.18 31.42 3.78
C ILE A 160 -12.21 32.17 5.11
N GLU A 161 -12.75 33.39 5.14
CA GLU A 161 -12.88 34.23 6.34
C GLU A 161 -13.54 33.50 7.55
N LYS A 162 -14.36 32.47 7.32
CA LYS A 162 -15.00 31.68 8.39
C LYS A 162 -14.14 30.56 8.98
N ALA A 163 -13.02 30.20 8.35
CA ALA A 163 -12.05 29.25 8.91
C ALA A 163 -11.00 29.96 9.79
N ASP A 164 -11.13 31.28 9.98
CA ASP A 164 -10.21 32.14 10.73
C ASP A 164 -10.41 32.08 12.26
N SER A 165 -10.50 30.87 12.81
CA SER A 165 -10.31 30.73 14.25
C SER A 165 -9.29 29.64 14.54
N ARG A 166 -8.01 30.00 14.31
CA ARG A 166 -6.86 29.41 14.99
C ARG A 166 -6.84 27.88 14.91
N MET A 167 -6.66 27.30 13.73
CA MET A 167 -6.02 25.98 13.69
C MET A 167 -4.64 26.19 14.34
N PRO A 168 -4.36 25.63 15.53
CA PRO A 168 -3.10 25.88 16.20
C PRO A 168 -1.96 25.47 15.27
N SER A 169 -0.79 26.10 15.38
CA SER A 169 0.40 25.52 14.77
C SER A 169 0.65 24.16 15.44
N ILE A 170 0.17 23.09 14.82
CA ILE A 170 0.37 21.73 15.31
C ILE A 170 1.80 21.36 14.92
N ASN A 171 2.61 21.04 15.93
CA ASN A 171 3.89 20.37 15.75
C ASN A 171 3.69 18.89 16.04
N MET A 172 4.48 18.02 15.41
CA MET A 172 4.42 16.61 15.76
C MET A 172 4.95 16.40 17.18
N ASP A 173 4.11 15.82 18.03
CA ASP A 173 4.55 15.43 19.36
C ASP A 173 5.47 14.22 19.27
N THR A 174 6.74 14.42 19.64
CA THR A 174 7.72 13.35 19.67
C THR A 174 7.51 12.36 20.82
N LYS A 175 6.70 12.72 21.83
CA LYS A 175 6.38 11.85 22.97
C LYS A 175 5.60 10.62 22.58
N ILE A 176 4.90 10.64 21.43
CA ILE A 176 4.18 9.45 20.96
C ILE A 176 5.12 8.26 20.79
N ILE A 177 6.34 8.49 20.32
CA ILE A 177 7.36 7.44 20.16
C ILE A 177 7.78 6.93 21.53
N ASP A 178 8.02 7.83 22.48
CA ASP A 178 8.41 7.46 23.84
C ASP A 178 7.34 6.60 24.52
N VAL A 179 6.05 6.97 24.36
CA VAL A 179 4.91 6.18 24.87
C VAL A 179 4.84 4.81 24.22
N MET A 180 5.15 4.69 22.92
CA MET A 180 5.18 3.38 22.25
C MET A 180 6.34 2.52 22.74
N GLU A 181 7.53 3.09 22.97
CA GLU A 181 8.67 2.39 23.56
C GLU A 181 8.35 1.92 24.99
N GLU A 182 7.72 2.77 25.81
CA GLU A 182 7.29 2.41 27.16
C GLU A 182 6.27 1.27 27.16
N LYS A 183 5.31 1.28 26.23
CA LYS A 183 4.35 0.18 26.06
C LYS A 183 5.04 -1.14 25.71
N ILE A 184 6.07 -1.11 24.89
CA ILE A 184 6.85 -2.32 24.54
C ILE A 184 7.51 -2.90 25.78
N ILE A 185 8.17 -2.04 26.58
CA ILE A 185 8.84 -2.45 27.82
C ILE A 185 7.82 -3.01 28.82
N THR A 186 6.67 -2.35 28.96
CA THR A 186 5.66 -2.67 29.97
C THR A 186 4.87 -3.94 29.64
N TYR A 187 4.49 -4.12 28.37
CA TYR A 187 3.54 -5.17 27.95
C TYR A 187 4.19 -6.30 27.15
N GLY A 188 5.49 -6.22 26.84
CA GLY A 188 6.18 -7.20 26.00
C GLY A 188 5.42 -7.41 24.69
N GLY A 189 5.29 -8.66 24.22
CA GLY A 189 4.58 -9.00 22.97
C GLY A 189 3.10 -8.59 22.90
N TYR A 190 2.44 -8.28 24.03
CA TYR A 190 1.04 -7.84 24.03
C TYR A 190 0.85 -6.40 23.51
N TYR A 191 1.91 -5.60 23.39
CA TYR A 191 1.82 -4.23 22.89
C TYR A 191 1.19 -4.14 21.50
N LYS A 192 1.44 -5.13 20.62
CA LYS A 192 0.83 -5.19 19.27
C LYS A 192 -0.70 -5.25 19.34
N LYS A 193 -1.27 -5.98 20.31
CA LYS A 193 -2.73 -6.01 20.55
C LYS A 193 -3.27 -4.67 21.05
N ILE A 194 -2.49 -3.96 21.88
CA ILE A 194 -2.87 -2.62 22.35
C ILE A 194 -2.88 -1.62 21.19
N ILE A 195 -1.89 -1.69 20.29
CA ILE A 195 -1.84 -0.89 19.07
C ILE A 195 -3.06 -1.18 18.20
N HIS A 196 -3.37 -2.45 17.97
CA HIS A 196 -4.53 -2.88 17.21
C HIS A 196 -5.85 -2.29 17.74
N ILE A 197 -6.11 -2.43 19.05
CA ILE A 197 -7.28 -1.83 19.69
C ILE A 197 -7.29 -0.30 19.54
N SER A 198 -6.12 0.35 19.73
CA SER A 198 -6.01 1.81 19.60
C SER A 198 -6.31 2.27 18.18
N CYS A 199 -5.83 1.54 17.17
CA CYS A 199 -6.10 1.83 15.76
C CYS A 199 -7.59 1.71 15.43
N HIS A 200 -8.27 0.69 15.95
CA HIS A 200 -9.72 0.53 15.77
C HIS A 200 -10.53 1.67 16.43
N ILE A 201 -10.10 2.14 17.60
CA ILE A 201 -10.72 3.30 18.26
C ILE A 201 -10.51 4.57 17.41
N ASP A 202 -9.28 4.80 16.92
CA ASP A 202 -8.97 5.94 16.06
C ASP A 202 -9.82 5.93 14.78
N ASP A 203 -9.98 4.76 14.15
CA ASP A 203 -10.83 4.59 12.98
C ASP A 203 -12.30 4.88 13.31
N ALA A 204 -12.82 4.36 14.42
CA ALA A 204 -14.19 4.63 14.86
C ALA A 204 -14.44 6.14 15.09
N ILE A 205 -13.48 6.85 15.72
CA ILE A 205 -13.56 8.30 15.92
C ILE A 205 -13.55 9.05 14.60
N LYS A 206 -12.71 8.64 13.65
CA LYS A 206 -12.67 9.22 12.29
C LYS A 206 -13.98 9.02 11.56
N TRP A 207 -14.53 7.81 11.58
CA TRP A 207 -15.83 7.50 10.98
C TRP A 207 -16.95 8.33 11.60
N TYR A 208 -16.98 8.43 12.93
CA TYR A 208 -17.94 9.27 13.64
C TYR A 208 -17.82 10.74 13.24
N THR A 209 -16.59 11.25 13.13
CA THR A 209 -16.33 12.64 12.71
C THR A 209 -16.80 12.86 11.28
N LYS A 210 -16.43 11.98 10.35
CA LYS A 210 -16.87 11.99 8.95
C LYS A 210 -18.40 12.02 8.86
N LEU A 211 -19.09 11.14 9.61
CA LEU A 211 -20.55 11.07 9.67
C LEU A 211 -21.18 12.34 10.28
N SER A 212 -20.61 12.89 11.34
CA SER A 212 -21.09 14.13 11.96
C SER A 212 -20.96 15.35 11.03
N THR A 213 -20.00 15.30 10.10
CA THR A 213 -19.80 16.32 9.07
C THR A 213 -20.53 15.99 7.76
N ILE A 214 -21.27 14.89 7.69
CA ILE A 214 -21.84 14.38 6.43
C ILE A 214 -22.86 15.36 5.83
N GLU A 215 -23.62 16.12 6.62
CA GLU A 215 -24.51 17.14 6.06
C GLU A 215 -23.74 18.31 5.41
N LEU A 216 -22.53 18.61 5.90
CA LEU A 216 -21.61 19.57 5.28
C LEU A 216 -20.89 18.97 4.06
N VAL A 217 -20.61 17.66 4.07
CA VAL A 217 -19.78 16.93 3.09
C VAL A 217 -20.59 16.27 1.96
N SER A 218 -21.85 15.91 2.19
CA SER A 218 -22.75 15.22 1.23
C SER A 218 -23.20 16.11 0.09
N ASN A 219 -22.96 17.42 0.20
CA ASN A 219 -23.05 18.29 -0.94
C ASN A 219 -21.93 17.88 -1.92
N PRO A 220 -22.25 17.55 -3.19
CA PRO A 220 -21.28 17.09 -4.20
C PRO A 220 -20.03 17.97 -4.31
N LYS A 221 -20.16 19.25 -3.92
CA LYS A 221 -19.08 20.23 -3.81
C LYS A 221 -17.96 19.88 -2.81
N TYR A 222 -18.19 19.00 -1.83
CA TYR A 222 -17.25 18.71 -0.75
C TYR A 222 -16.85 17.22 -0.62
N ASN A 223 -17.33 16.35 -1.52
CA ASN A 223 -16.98 14.93 -1.53
C ASN A 223 -15.45 14.71 -1.55
N ASN A 224 -14.75 15.51 -2.34
CA ASN A 224 -13.29 15.42 -2.49
C ASN A 224 -12.51 15.98 -1.29
N SER A 225 -13.08 16.93 -0.55
CA SER A 225 -12.51 17.38 0.73
C SER A 225 -12.58 16.25 1.76
N SER A 226 -13.67 15.50 1.81
CA SER A 226 -13.77 14.34 2.71
C SER A 226 -12.72 13.28 2.41
N PHE A 227 -12.51 12.96 1.13
CA PHE A 227 -11.45 12.04 0.76
C PHE A 227 -10.08 12.53 1.27
N LEU A 228 -9.76 13.81 1.04
CA LEU A 228 -8.50 14.40 1.51
C LEU A 228 -8.32 14.25 3.02
N PHE A 229 -9.32 14.60 3.83
CA PHE A 229 -9.18 14.62 5.30
C PHE A 229 -9.27 13.24 5.96
N PHE A 230 -10.07 12.32 5.42
CA PHE A 230 -10.43 11.08 6.12
C PHE A 230 -9.87 9.83 5.46
N ASP A 231 -9.81 9.79 4.13
CA ASP A 231 -9.58 8.55 3.38
C ASP A 231 -8.18 8.49 2.76
N PHE A 232 -7.55 9.64 2.48
CA PHE A 232 -6.26 9.71 1.78
C PHE A 232 -5.15 8.90 2.44
N VAL A 233 -5.04 8.91 3.77
CA VAL A 233 -4.00 8.12 4.47
C VAL A 233 -4.17 6.62 4.21
N ASN A 234 -5.39 6.11 4.29
CA ASN A 234 -5.67 4.70 4.02
C ASN A 234 -5.41 4.37 2.55
N PHE A 235 -5.85 5.25 1.64
CA PHE A 235 -5.59 5.12 0.22
C PHE A 235 -4.07 5.07 -0.09
N TYR A 236 -3.29 5.97 0.51
CA TYR A 236 -1.84 6.01 0.36
C TYR A 236 -1.18 4.73 0.89
N LEU A 237 -1.49 4.31 2.13
CA LEU A 237 -0.87 3.15 2.75
C LEU A 237 -1.22 1.84 2.03
N LYS A 238 -2.45 1.72 1.50
CA LYS A 238 -2.81 0.59 0.64
C LYS A 238 -2.07 0.63 -0.71
N SER A 239 -1.81 1.82 -1.24
CA SER A 239 -1.14 1.97 -2.54
C SER A 239 0.36 1.70 -2.48
N ILE A 240 1.02 2.00 -1.37
CA ILE A 240 2.48 1.74 -1.23
C ILE A 240 2.81 0.25 -1.21
N GLU A 241 1.88 -0.66 -0.93
CA GLU A 241 2.14 -2.11 -1.05
C GLU A 241 2.59 -2.51 -2.46
N LYS A 242 2.15 -1.75 -3.48
CA LYS A 242 2.59 -1.91 -4.89
C LYS A 242 4.06 -1.54 -5.10
N PHE A 243 4.69 -0.85 -4.15
CA PHE A 243 6.11 -0.51 -4.19
C PHE A 243 6.97 -1.72 -3.83
N ILE A 244 6.43 -2.66 -3.06
CA ILE A 244 7.18 -3.83 -2.61
C ILE A 244 7.38 -4.80 -3.77
N TYR A 245 6.27 -5.23 -4.37
CA TYR A 245 6.29 -6.19 -5.48
C TYR A 245 5.34 -5.75 -6.58
N PRO A 246 5.65 -6.06 -7.85
CA PRO A 246 4.67 -5.96 -8.92
C PRO A 246 3.45 -6.85 -8.61
N GLU A 247 2.34 -6.61 -9.30
CA GLU A 247 1.17 -7.48 -9.22
C GLU A 247 1.60 -8.93 -9.51
N CYS A 248 1.32 -9.81 -8.55
CA CYS A 248 1.48 -11.24 -8.70
C CYS A 248 0.14 -11.86 -9.07
N TYR A 249 0.16 -12.84 -9.95
CA TYR A 249 -1.02 -13.62 -10.29
C TYR A 249 -0.74 -15.08 -9.90
N ILE A 250 -1.71 -15.74 -9.28
CA ILE A 250 -1.53 -17.04 -8.64
C ILE A 250 -2.48 -18.07 -9.24
N ALA A 251 -1.98 -19.29 -9.45
CA ALA A 251 -2.79 -20.43 -9.80
C ALA A 251 -2.60 -21.51 -8.74
N SER A 252 -3.60 -21.67 -7.89
CA SER A 252 -3.56 -22.62 -6.78
C SER A 252 -4.12 -23.98 -7.18
N PHE A 253 -3.51 -25.02 -6.62
CA PHE A 253 -3.80 -26.43 -6.85
C PHE A 253 -3.84 -27.14 -5.50
N MET A 254 -4.53 -28.27 -5.46
CA MET A 254 -4.65 -29.10 -4.27
C MET A 254 -3.99 -30.44 -4.49
N GLU A 255 -3.49 -31.05 -3.42
CA GLU A 255 -3.03 -32.44 -3.43
C GLU A 255 -4.18 -33.45 -3.36
N GLU A 256 -5.33 -33.03 -2.84
CA GLU A 256 -6.54 -33.84 -2.73
C GLU A 256 -7.79 -33.05 -3.12
N CYS A 257 -8.85 -33.74 -3.58
CA CYS A 257 -10.08 -33.09 -4.01
C CYS A 257 -11.32 -33.48 -3.18
N HIS A 258 -11.18 -34.15 -2.03
CA HIS A 258 -12.33 -34.68 -1.29
C HIS A 258 -12.92 -33.68 -0.27
N ASN A 259 -12.25 -32.55 -0.01
CA ASN A 259 -12.67 -31.59 1.00
C ASN A 259 -13.92 -30.79 0.55
N SER A 260 -15.07 -31.07 1.17
CA SER A 260 -16.36 -30.45 0.86
C SER A 260 -16.33 -28.92 0.93
N SER A 261 -15.65 -28.33 1.92
CA SER A 261 -15.59 -26.86 2.08
C SER A 261 -14.94 -26.19 0.86
N VAL A 262 -13.91 -26.83 0.30
CA VAL A 262 -13.21 -26.32 -0.89
C VAL A 262 -14.11 -26.37 -2.13
N TRP A 263 -14.97 -27.38 -2.26
CA TRP A 263 -15.99 -27.41 -3.31
C TRP A 263 -17.06 -26.31 -3.15
N GLY A 264 -17.38 -25.94 -1.92
CA GLY A 264 -18.23 -24.78 -1.64
C GLY A 264 -17.63 -23.49 -2.21
N HIS A 265 -16.37 -23.21 -1.87
CA HIS A 265 -15.71 -21.94 -2.22
C HIS A 265 -15.18 -21.87 -3.66
N TYR A 266 -14.56 -22.94 -4.16
CA TYR A 266 -13.82 -22.92 -5.44
C TYR A 266 -14.59 -23.55 -6.60
N ALA A 267 -15.57 -24.41 -6.33
CA ALA A 267 -16.42 -25.05 -7.34
C ALA A 267 -17.83 -24.45 -7.38
N LYS A 268 -17.99 -23.14 -7.12
CA LYS A 268 -19.27 -22.41 -7.21
C LYS A 268 -20.40 -23.14 -6.44
N GLY A 269 -20.18 -23.42 -5.16
CA GLY A 269 -21.16 -24.13 -4.34
C GLY A 269 -21.44 -25.56 -4.84
N HIS A 270 -20.40 -26.37 -5.04
CA HIS A 270 -20.50 -27.77 -5.51
C HIS A 270 -21.04 -28.00 -6.94
N SER A 271 -21.21 -26.93 -7.74
CA SER A 271 -21.70 -27.04 -9.13
C SER A 271 -20.59 -27.03 -10.19
N GLY A 272 -19.34 -26.88 -9.77
CA GLY A 272 -18.16 -26.86 -10.63
C GLY A 272 -17.62 -28.25 -10.95
N ILE A 273 -16.42 -28.26 -11.52
CA ILE A 273 -15.70 -29.48 -11.88
C ILE A 273 -14.31 -29.48 -11.27
N CYS A 274 -13.69 -30.66 -11.20
CA CYS A 274 -12.31 -30.84 -10.79
C CYS A 274 -11.48 -31.23 -12.01
N LEU A 275 -10.51 -30.39 -12.37
CA LEU A 275 -9.48 -30.72 -13.36
C LEU A 275 -8.34 -31.44 -12.65
N ILE A 276 -7.87 -32.55 -13.24
CA ILE A 276 -6.80 -33.38 -12.71
C ILE A 276 -5.58 -33.21 -13.60
N PHE A 277 -4.48 -32.75 -13.01
CA PHE A 277 -3.20 -32.54 -13.68
C PHE A 277 -2.23 -33.62 -13.22
N GLU A 278 -1.67 -34.35 -14.17
CA GLU A 278 -0.62 -35.34 -13.91
C GLU A 278 0.71 -34.80 -14.43
N VAL A 279 1.53 -34.28 -13.53
CA VAL A 279 2.75 -33.52 -13.82
C VAL A 279 3.88 -34.04 -12.94
N ASP A 280 5.13 -33.70 -13.27
CA ASP A 280 6.26 -33.94 -12.36
C ASP A 280 6.23 -32.90 -11.22
N GLU A 281 7.35 -32.26 -10.87
CA GLU A 281 7.38 -31.17 -9.87
C GLU A 281 7.18 -29.78 -10.48
N LYS A 282 7.04 -29.72 -11.80
CA LYS A 282 6.96 -28.47 -12.57
C LYS A 282 5.87 -28.55 -13.62
N ILE A 283 5.32 -27.39 -13.95
CA ILE A 283 4.37 -27.22 -15.04
C ILE A 283 5.00 -26.34 -16.11
N GLU A 284 5.01 -26.84 -17.34
CA GLU A 284 5.50 -26.11 -18.50
C GLU A 284 4.34 -25.36 -19.12
N LEU A 285 4.48 -24.04 -19.24
CA LEU A 285 3.48 -23.16 -19.82
C LEU A 285 4.08 -22.45 -21.03
N GLU A 286 3.34 -22.44 -22.14
CA GLU A 286 3.70 -21.64 -23.30
C GLU A 286 3.58 -20.14 -22.97
N LYS A 287 4.67 -19.39 -23.18
CA LYS A 287 4.61 -17.93 -23.09
C LYS A 287 4.15 -17.36 -24.43
N VAL A 288 2.98 -16.73 -24.43
CA VAL A 288 2.54 -15.91 -25.56
C VAL A 288 3.25 -14.55 -25.50
N ASN A 289 4.22 -14.33 -26.39
CA ASN A 289 4.79 -12.99 -26.59
C ASN A 289 3.80 -12.10 -27.35
N LYS A 290 3.75 -10.80 -27.03
CA LYS A 290 2.86 -9.81 -27.69
C LYS A 290 2.97 -9.76 -29.22
N SER A 291 4.03 -10.33 -29.81
CA SER A 291 4.27 -10.39 -31.25
C SER A 291 3.90 -11.74 -31.90
N ASN A 292 3.30 -12.70 -31.19
CA ASN A 292 2.92 -14.04 -31.68
C ASN A 292 4.04 -14.83 -32.42
N THR A 293 5.31 -14.46 -32.25
CA THR A 293 6.41 -14.91 -33.14
C THR A 293 7.51 -15.72 -32.45
N SER A 294 7.35 -16.04 -31.17
CA SER A 294 8.17 -17.06 -30.48
C SER A 294 7.51 -17.47 -29.16
N SER A 295 7.18 -18.75 -29.04
CA SER A 295 6.81 -19.41 -27.80
C SER A 295 8.10 -19.80 -27.07
N ASN A 296 8.45 -19.09 -26.02
CA ASN A 296 9.41 -19.62 -25.06
C ASN A 296 8.61 -20.32 -23.97
N GLU A 297 8.86 -21.61 -23.75
CA GLU A 297 8.26 -22.33 -22.63
C GLU A 297 8.79 -21.76 -21.31
N ARG A 298 7.88 -21.52 -20.36
CA ARG A 298 8.23 -21.17 -18.99
C ARG A 298 7.91 -22.36 -18.10
N CYS A 299 8.95 -22.93 -17.52
CA CYS A 299 8.82 -23.95 -16.49
C CYS A 299 8.55 -23.28 -15.14
N LEU A 300 7.39 -23.54 -14.54
CA LEU A 300 7.01 -23.07 -13.22
C LEU A 300 7.03 -24.21 -12.21
N GLU A 301 7.59 -23.97 -11.04
CA GLU A 301 7.62 -24.94 -9.95
C GLU A 301 6.38 -24.78 -9.09
N PHE A 302 5.80 -25.90 -8.65
CA PHE A 302 4.81 -25.87 -7.59
C PHE A 302 5.48 -25.49 -6.27
N LYS A 303 4.84 -24.60 -5.52
CA LYS A 303 5.26 -24.22 -4.16
C LYS A 303 4.14 -24.57 -3.22
N GLU A 304 4.46 -25.36 -2.20
CA GLU A 304 3.51 -25.74 -1.16
C GLU A 304 3.12 -24.50 -0.35
N VAL A 305 1.82 -24.35 -0.10
CA VAL A 305 1.30 -23.28 0.75
C VAL A 305 1.31 -23.78 2.19
N ILE A 306 2.16 -23.17 3.02
CA ILE A 306 2.29 -23.52 4.43
C ILE A 306 1.46 -22.54 5.25
N TYR A 307 0.35 -23.03 5.81
CA TYR A 307 -0.50 -22.25 6.72
C TYR A 307 0.05 -22.30 8.14
N ASN A 308 0.80 -21.27 8.52
CA ASN A 308 1.31 -21.09 9.88
C ASN A 308 0.79 -19.78 10.48
N ASP A 309 0.72 -19.72 11.79
CA ASP A 309 0.36 -18.49 12.52
C ASP A 309 1.51 -17.45 12.50
N ASP A 310 2.74 -17.90 12.25
CA ASP A 310 3.94 -17.07 12.19
C ASP A 310 4.28 -16.72 10.73
N PHE A 311 3.92 -15.50 10.32
CA PHE A 311 4.26 -14.95 9.02
C PHE A 311 5.58 -14.19 9.08
N GLU A 312 6.50 -14.50 8.17
CA GLU A 312 7.76 -13.78 8.04
C GLU A 312 7.54 -12.28 7.81
N GLU A 313 8.27 -11.46 8.57
CA GLU A 313 8.22 -10.01 8.43
C GLU A 313 8.93 -9.57 7.14
N ILE A 314 8.21 -8.82 6.30
CA ILE A 314 8.74 -8.21 5.08
C ILE A 314 9.08 -6.76 5.38
N ASP A 315 10.37 -6.44 5.41
CA ASP A 315 10.82 -5.05 5.59
C ASP A 315 10.60 -4.23 4.31
N PHE A 316 9.65 -3.32 4.36
CA PHE A 316 9.25 -2.43 3.27
C PHE A 316 10.45 -1.72 2.63
N PHE A 317 11.35 -1.15 3.44
CA PHE A 317 12.48 -0.36 2.92
C PHE A 317 13.57 -1.21 2.29
N ASN A 318 13.58 -2.53 2.50
CA ASN A 318 14.51 -3.44 1.84
C ASN A 318 13.96 -4.05 0.55
N MET A 319 12.66 -3.87 0.29
CA MET A 319 11.95 -4.63 -0.73
C MET A 319 11.26 -3.72 -1.76
N LEU A 320 11.79 -2.54 -2.09
CA LEU A 320 11.16 -1.58 -3.01
C LEU A 320 11.28 -1.94 -4.52
N TRP A 321 11.02 -3.19 -4.90
CA TRP A 321 11.20 -3.70 -6.27
C TRP A 321 10.20 -3.16 -7.29
N GLY A 322 9.12 -2.54 -6.82
CA GLY A 322 8.13 -1.88 -7.67
C GLY A 322 8.66 -0.60 -8.32
N MET A 323 9.71 0.02 -7.76
CA MET A 323 10.26 1.30 -8.20
C MET A 323 11.25 1.14 -9.37
N SER A 324 11.35 2.18 -10.21
CA SER A 324 12.42 2.27 -11.22
C SER A 324 13.78 2.54 -10.56
N ASP A 325 14.89 2.14 -11.19
CA ASP A 325 16.25 2.33 -10.64
C ASP A 325 16.53 3.80 -10.24
N ALA A 326 16.09 4.75 -11.06
CA ALA A 326 16.25 6.18 -10.79
C ALA A 326 15.44 6.63 -9.57
N SER A 327 14.22 6.13 -9.41
CA SER A 327 13.38 6.42 -8.23
C SER A 327 13.92 5.73 -6.99
N LEU A 328 14.44 4.50 -7.12
CA LEU A 328 15.07 3.76 -6.04
C LEU A 328 16.33 4.48 -5.53
N TYR A 329 17.15 4.99 -6.44
CA TYR A 329 18.35 5.76 -6.08
C TYR A 329 18.00 7.02 -5.31
N ARG A 330 16.99 7.78 -5.79
CA ARG A 330 16.48 8.95 -5.06
C ARG A 330 15.91 8.59 -3.69
N PHE A 331 15.20 7.46 -3.59
CA PHE A 331 14.61 7.01 -2.32
C PHE A 331 15.69 6.69 -1.27
N TYR A 332 16.82 6.13 -1.68
CA TYR A 332 17.92 5.79 -0.77
C TYR A 332 18.98 6.88 -0.60
N SER A 333 18.86 8.03 -1.27
CA SER A 333 19.86 9.10 -1.21
C SER A 333 19.34 10.31 -0.46
N ASP A 334 20.23 11.00 0.27
CA ASP A 334 19.95 12.34 0.79
C ASP A 334 20.12 13.43 -0.30
N GLU A 335 19.90 14.69 0.07
CA GLU A 335 20.03 15.84 -0.84
C GLU A 335 21.48 16.06 -1.36
N ASN A 336 22.48 15.51 -0.67
CA ASN A 336 23.89 15.58 -1.07
C ASN A 336 24.33 14.36 -1.91
N GLY A 337 23.42 13.41 -2.17
CA GLY A 337 23.71 12.17 -2.87
C GLY A 337 24.35 11.08 -1.99
N ASN A 338 24.36 11.23 -0.66
CA ASN A 338 24.82 10.18 0.23
C ASN A 338 23.76 9.07 0.33
N LEU A 339 24.19 7.84 0.12
CA LEU A 339 23.33 6.67 0.24
C LEU A 339 23.09 6.28 1.71
N SER A 340 21.84 5.90 1.99
CA SER A 340 21.44 5.25 3.23
C SER A 340 22.15 3.88 3.41
N PRO A 341 22.34 3.40 4.65
CA PRO A 341 22.89 2.06 4.88
C PRO A 341 22.13 0.94 4.15
N ILE A 342 20.80 1.07 4.07
CA ILE A 342 19.94 0.14 3.33
C ILE A 342 20.25 0.21 1.83
N GLY A 343 20.29 1.42 1.26
CA GLY A 343 20.65 1.63 -0.14
C GLY A 343 22.02 1.07 -0.49
N LYS A 344 23.03 1.32 0.35
CA LYS A 344 24.39 0.75 0.17
C LYS A 344 24.35 -0.78 0.09
N THR A 345 23.58 -1.41 0.96
CA THR A 345 23.45 -2.88 1.00
C THR A 345 22.76 -3.41 -0.26
N ILE A 346 21.69 -2.76 -0.70
CA ILE A 346 20.96 -3.14 -1.91
C ILE A 346 21.86 -3.01 -3.13
N TYR A 347 22.50 -1.85 -3.34
CA TYR A 347 23.37 -1.61 -4.48
C TYR A 347 24.65 -2.46 -4.47
N ALA A 348 25.11 -2.91 -3.29
CA ALA A 348 26.23 -3.85 -3.19
C ALA A 348 25.86 -5.27 -3.64
N LYS A 349 24.59 -5.71 -3.54
CA LYS A 349 24.14 -7.02 -4.03
C LYS A 349 24.04 -7.10 -5.56
N TYR A 350 24.05 -5.96 -6.24
CA TYR A 350 23.92 -5.84 -7.70
C TYR A 350 25.23 -5.56 -8.44
N ARG A 351 26.34 -5.43 -7.70
CA ARG A 351 27.71 -5.39 -8.23
C ARG A 351 28.42 -6.67 -7.89
#